data_AF-A0A947Y9D7-F1
#
_entry.id   AF-A0A947Y9D7-F1
#
_cell.length_a   1.000
_cell.length_b   1.000
_cell.length_c   1.000
_cell.angle_alpha   90.00
_cell.angle_beta   90.00
_cell.angle_gamma   90.00
#
_symmetry.space_group_name_H-M   'P 1'
#
loop_
_entity.id
_entity.type
_entity.pdbx_description
1 polymer ?
#
loop_
_entity_poly.entity_id
_entity_poly.type
_entity_poly.pdbx_seq_one_letter_code
_entity_poly.pdbx_strand_id
1 'polypeptide(L)' 'MKFQESQNLELKSSLGEWKEIIKTLSAFANQKGGKIIIGVDEDGELS' A
#
# COMPACT_ATOMS: atom_id res chain seq x y z
N MET A 1 -4.85 9.33 -12.84
CA MET A 1 -3.57 8.64 -12.55
C MET A 1 -3.91 7.20 -12.28
N LYS A 2 -3.25 6.23 -12.90
CA LYS A 2 -3.45 4.81 -12.60
C LYS A 2 -2.30 4.38 -11.70
N PHE A 3 -2.58 4.06 -10.44
CA PHE A 3 -1.57 3.51 -9.55
C PHE A 3 -1.40 2.02 -9.84
N GLN A 4 -0.21 1.48 -9.61
CA GLN A 4 0.04 0.06 -9.85
C GLN A 4 0.94 -0.47 -8.73
N GLU A 5 0.55 -1.58 -8.13
CA GLU A 5 1.34 -2.24 -7.11
C GLU A 5 2.70 -2.71 -7.64
N SER A 6 3.69 -2.70 -6.75
CA SER A 6 5.03 -3.22 -7.01
C SER A 6 5.66 -3.68 -5.70
N GLN A 7 6.83 -4.30 -5.77
CA GLN A 7 7.54 -4.77 -4.57
C GLN A 7 7.76 -3.71 -3.50
N ASN A 8 7.80 -2.43 -3.88
CA ASN A 8 8.05 -1.30 -2.98
C ASN A 8 6.87 -0.29 -2.97
N LEU A 9 5.72 -0.65 -3.54
CA LEU A 9 4.52 0.19 -3.57
C LEU A 9 3.28 -0.67 -3.35
N GLU A 10 2.60 -0.44 -2.23
CA GLU A 10 1.35 -1.10 -1.86
C GLU A 10 0.18 -0.13 -1.98
N LEU A 11 -0.97 -0.61 -2.42
CA LEU A 11 -2.23 0.15 -2.45
C LEU A 11 -3.19 -0.34 -1.36
N LYS A 12 -3.88 0.61 -0.72
CA LYS A 12 -4.93 0.33 0.25
C LYS A 12 -6.10 1.27 0.01
N SER A 13 -7.30 0.73 0.03
CA SER A 13 -8.53 1.49 -0.15
C SER A 13 -8.78 2.44 1.03
N SER A 14 -8.46 2.02 2.25
CA SER A 14 -8.76 2.83 3.44
C SER A 14 -7.83 2.59 4.62
N LEU A 15 -7.84 3.54 5.56
CA LEU A 15 -7.21 3.38 6.87
C LEU A 15 -7.86 2.27 7.73
N GLY A 16 -9.03 1.76 7.33
CA GLY A 16 -9.67 0.61 7.98
C GLY A 16 -8.85 -0.68 7.87
N GLU A 17 -7.96 -0.76 6.88
CA GLU A 17 -7.05 -1.89 6.65
C GLU A 17 -5.77 -1.80 7.51
N TRP A 18 -5.82 -1.12 8.64
CA TRP A 18 -4.66 -0.80 9.49
C TRP A 18 -3.80 -2.02 9.86
N LYS A 19 -4.40 -3.20 10.05
CA LYS A 19 -3.64 -4.44 10.33
C LYS A 19 -2.71 -4.81 9.18
N GLU A 20 -3.20 -4.73 7.95
CA GLU A 20 -2.39 -5.02 6.75
C GLU A 20 -1.38 -3.90 6.52
N ILE A 21 -1.76 -2.63 6.72
CA ILE A 21 -0.82 -1.49 6.66
C ILE A 21 0.39 -1.71 7.58
N ILE A 22 0.17 -2.13 8.83
CA ILE A 22 1.27 -2.39 9.78
C ILE A 22 2.16 -3.55 9.32
N LYS A 23 1.58 -4.63 8.77
CA LYS A 23 2.36 -5.75 8.22
C LYS A 23 3.21 -5.29 7.04
N THR A 24 2.64 -4.52 6.10
CA THR A 24 3.37 -3.97 4.95
C THR A 24 4.49 -3.05 5.39
N LEU A 25 4.26 -2.18 6.39
CA LEU A 25 5.32 -1.36 6.97
C LEU A 25 6.46 -2.20 7.57
N SER A 26 6.12 -3.27 8.30
CA SER A 26 7.13 -4.20 8.84
C SER A 26 7.92 -4.89 7.73
N ALA A 27 7.25 -5.33 6.66
CA ALA A 27 7.89 -5.96 5.51
C ALA A 27 8.81 -4.98 4.75
N PHE A 28 8.39 -3.73 4.56
CA PHE A 28 9.19 -2.69 3.93
C PHE A 28 10.40 -2.27 4.77
N ALA A 29 10.25 -2.21 6.10
CA ALA A 29 11.34 -1.89 7.01
C ALA A 29 12.48 -2.93 6.97
N ASN A 30 12.15 -4.20 6.73
CA ASN A 30 13.13 -5.28 6.57
C ASN A 30 13.75 -5.36 5.16
N GLN A 31 13.27 -4.55 4.22
CA GLN A 31 13.76 -4.50 2.84
C GLN A 31 14.40 -3.13 2.53
N LYS A 32 14.37 -2.67 1.28
CA LYS A 32 14.89 -1.35 0.87
C LYS A 32 13.88 -0.22 1.10
N GLY A 33 12.97 -0.38 2.07
CA GLY A 33 11.83 0.51 2.26
C GLY A 33 10.73 0.32 1.21
N GLY A 34 9.72 1.19 1.26
CA GLY A 34 8.59 1.17 0.34
C GLY A 34 7.60 2.30 0.63
N LYS A 35 6.53 2.37 -0.15
CA LYS A 35 5.46 3.36 -0.02
C LYS A 35 4.11 2.66 0.05
N ILE A 36 3.21 3.18 0.87
CA ILE A 36 1.81 2.76 0.90
C ILE A 36 0.98 3.97 0.48
N ILE A 37 0.11 3.81 -0.51
CA ILE A 37 -0.85 4.83 -0.92
C ILE A 37 -2.24 4.41 -0.43
N ILE A 38 -2.92 5.33 0.24
CA ILE A 38 -4.22 5.09 0.88
C ILE A 38 -5.30 5.89 0.14
N GLY A 39 -6.48 5.29 -0.03
CA GLY A 39 -7.59 5.85 -0.82
C GLY A 39 -7.58 5.39 -2.27
N VAL A 40 -6.91 4.27 -2.54
CA VAL A 40 -6.79 3.69 -3.88
C VAL A 40 -7.09 2.20 -3.80
N ASP A 41 -7.98 1.72 -4.66
CA ASP A 41 -8.32 0.30 -4.77
C ASP A 41 -7.20 -0.53 -5.43
N GLU A 42 -7.44 -1.84 -5.54
CA GLU A 42 -6.48 -2.79 -6.12
C GLU A 42 -6.29 -2.58 -7.64
N ASP A 43 -7.26 -1.95 -8.32
CA ASP A 43 -7.18 -1.62 -9.74
C ASP A 43 -6.40 -0.31 -10.00
N GLY A 44 -6.02 0.39 -8.93
CA GLY A 44 -5.28 1.64 -8.99
C GLY A 44 -6.16 2.88 -9.18
N GLU A 45 -7.46 2.77 -8.89
CA GLU A 45 -8.46 3.83 -8.96
C GLU A 45 -8.79 4.39 -7.58
N LEU A 46 -9.30 5.62 -7.52
CA LEU A 46 -9.65 6.28 -6.25
C LEU A 46 -10.90 5.64 -5.64
N SER A 47 -10.82 5.31 -4.35
CA SER A 47 -11.92 4.69 -3.57
C SER A 47 -12.53 5.64 -2.54
#